data_AF-A0A9D8BXJ8-F1
#
_entry.id   AF-A0A9D8BXJ8-F1
#
_cell.length_a   1.000
_cell.length_b   1.000
_cell.length_c   1.000
_cell.angle_alpha   90.00
_cell.angle_beta   90.00
_cell.angle_gamma   90.00
#
_symmetry.space_group_name_H-M   'P 1'
#
loop_
_entity.id
_entity.type
_entity.pdbx_description
1 polymer ?
#
loop_
_entity_poly.entity_id
_entity_poly.type
_entity_poly.pdbx_seq_one_letter_code
_entity_poly.pdbx_strand_id
1 'polypeptide(L)'
;MTDSTNSTWKTVWTDAGSAHDLQDGGTGLRTLIPGPGGAVSAFVVQFQGRAHAYLNRCAHVPLELDWLEGAFFDDTGQYLVCATHG
;
A
#
# COMPACT_ATOMS: atom_id res chain seq x y z
N MET A 1 18.67 -14.57 17.29
CA MET A 1 19.62 -14.01 16.29
C MET A 1 19.04 -14.30 14.92
N THR A 2 18.23 -13.38 14.38
CA THR A 2 17.78 -13.48 12.99
C THR A 2 18.94 -13.03 12.11
N ASP A 3 19.37 -13.92 11.22
CA ASP A 3 20.45 -13.72 10.27
C ASP A 3 20.28 -12.39 9.50
N SER A 4 21.19 -11.44 9.73
CA SER A 4 21.16 -10.08 9.21
C SER A 4 21.67 -9.95 7.77
N THR A 5 21.89 -11.06 7.07
CA THR A 5 22.58 -11.06 5.76
C THR A 5 21.65 -10.91 4.55
N ASN A 6 20.32 -10.85 4.73
CA ASN A 6 19.38 -10.71 3.61
C ASN A 6 18.42 -9.51 3.75
N SER A 7 18.95 -8.37 4.16
CA SER A 7 18.20 -7.14 4.46
C SER A 7 17.89 -6.27 3.22
N THR A 8 17.78 -6.88 2.04
CA THR A 8 17.57 -6.17 0.77
C THR A 8 16.18 -6.41 0.21
N TRP A 9 15.66 -5.41 -0.50
CA TRP A 9 14.45 -5.59 -1.31
C TRP A 9 14.74 -6.55 -2.45
N LYS A 10 13.80 -7.47 -2.70
CA LYS A 10 13.90 -8.44 -3.79
C LYS A 10 13.15 -7.91 -5.00
N THR A 11 13.74 -8.06 -6.18
CA THR A 11 13.03 -7.83 -7.45
C THR A 11 12.17 -9.03 -7.77
N VAL A 12 10.87 -8.94 -7.48
CA VAL A 12 9.90 -10.01 -7.64
C VAL A 12 8.55 -9.44 -8.04
N TRP A 13 7.85 -10.13 -8.93
CA TRP A 13 6.46 -9.81 -9.24
C TRP A 13 5.55 -10.36 -8.14
N THR A 14 4.72 -9.48 -7.58
CA THR A 14 3.70 -9.86 -6.60
C THR A 14 2.34 -9.48 -7.18
N ASP A 15 1.39 -10.41 -7.12
CA ASP A 15 0.01 -10.12 -7.52
C ASP A 15 -0.64 -9.20 -6.50
N ALA A 16 -1.28 -8.14 -6.99
CA ALA A 16 -2.07 -7.21 -6.17
C ALA A 16 -3.57 -7.41 -6.38
N GLY A 17 -4.00 -8.17 -7.40
CA GLY A 17 -5.40 -8.38 -7.75
C GLY A 17 -5.74 -7.85 -9.14
N SER A 18 -7.05 -7.84 -9.46
CA SER A 18 -7.55 -7.49 -10.78
C SER A 18 -7.60 -5.97 -10.98
N ALA A 19 -7.13 -5.50 -12.13
CA ALA A 19 -7.29 -4.10 -12.51
C ALA A 19 -8.76 -3.66 -12.65
N HIS A 20 -9.70 -4.60 -12.79
CA HIS A 20 -11.15 -4.29 -12.82
C HIS A 20 -11.71 -3.89 -11.46
N ASP A 21 -11.01 -4.25 -10.38
CA ASP A 21 -11.42 -3.91 -9.02
C ASP A 21 -10.92 -2.50 -8.62
N LEU A 22 -10.09 -1.87 -9.45
CA LEU A 22 -9.63 -0.50 -9.27
C LEU A 22 -10.60 0.49 -9.91
N GLN A 23 -10.93 1.53 -9.16
CA GLN A 23 -11.73 2.67 -9.60
C GLN A 23 -10.95 3.94 -9.31
N ASP A 24 -11.04 4.94 -10.19
CA ASP A 24 -10.33 6.22 -10.02
C ASP A 24 -10.80 6.93 -8.74
N GLY A 25 -9.88 7.20 -7.81
CA GLY A 25 -10.20 7.76 -6.49
C GLY A 25 -10.94 6.80 -5.55
N GLY A 26 -11.08 5.51 -5.91
CA GLY A 26 -11.77 4.49 -5.14
C GLY A 26 -10.87 3.73 -4.16
N THR A 27 -11.37 2.62 -3.63
CA THR A 27 -10.61 1.73 -2.73
C THR A 27 -9.40 1.13 -3.43
N GLY A 28 -8.30 0.98 -2.70
CA GLY A 28 -7.09 0.32 -3.16
C GLY A 28 -7.11 -1.19 -2.93
N LEU A 29 -6.31 -1.89 -3.73
CA LEU A 29 -6.02 -3.30 -3.55
C LEU A 29 -4.81 -3.48 -2.65
N ARG A 30 -4.97 -4.24 -1.56
CA ARG A 30 -3.86 -4.57 -0.64
C ARG A 30 -3.13 -5.82 -1.09
N THR A 31 -1.83 -5.86 -0.83
CA THR A 31 -1.01 -7.05 -1.00
C THR A 31 0.16 -7.04 -0.02
N LEU A 32 0.82 -8.19 0.08
CA LEU A 32 2.03 -8.35 0.87
C LEU A 32 3.21 -8.55 -0.07
N ILE A 33 4.19 -7.65 -0.01
CA ILE A 33 5.43 -7.77 -0.79
C ILE A 33 6.58 -8.30 0.08
N PRO A 34 7.53 -9.09 -0.48
CA PRO A 34 8.73 -9.48 0.25
C PRO A 34 9.59 -8.25 0.62
N GLY A 35 9.93 -8.10 1.91
CA GLY A 35 10.78 -7.03 2.39
C GLY A 35 11.94 -7.50 3.29
N PRO A 36 12.87 -6.60 3.63
CA PRO A 36 14.09 -6.89 4.41
C PRO A 36 13.88 -7.59 5.76
N GLY A 37 12.72 -7.35 6.40
CA GLY A 37 12.36 -7.88 7.72
C GLY A 37 11.19 -8.87 7.71
N GLY A 38 10.81 -9.36 6.52
CA GLY A 38 9.59 -10.13 6.32
C GLY A 38 8.64 -9.48 5.32
N ALA A 39 7.44 -10.05 5.17
CA ALA A 39 6.42 -9.48 4.31
C ALA A 39 6.01 -8.08 4.78
N VAL A 40 5.86 -7.15 3.84
CA VAL A 40 5.48 -5.75 4.10
C VAL A 40 4.17 -5.46 3.37
N SER A 41 3.25 -4.80 4.07
CA SER A 41 1.97 -4.35 3.53
C SER A 41 2.20 -3.25 2.48
N ALA A 42 1.55 -3.42 1.33
CA ALA A 42 1.58 -2.51 0.19
C ALA A 42 0.18 -2.43 -0.42
N PHE A 43 -0.07 -1.38 -1.20
CA PHE A 43 -1.33 -1.22 -1.88
C PHE A 43 -1.20 -0.60 -3.26
N VAL A 44 -2.21 -0.82 -4.09
CA VAL A 44 -2.37 -0.21 -5.41
C VAL A 44 -3.68 0.56 -5.43
N VAL A 45 -3.64 1.80 -5.92
CA VAL A 45 -4.83 2.64 -6.16
C VAL A 45 -4.83 3.13 -7.60
N GLN A 46 -6.00 3.50 -8.12
CA GLN A 46 -6.11 4.22 -9.39
C GLN A 46 -6.37 5.70 -9.13
N PHE A 47 -5.57 6.55 -9.78
CA PHE A 47 -5.69 7.99 -9.71
C PHE A 47 -5.38 8.60 -11.08
N GLN A 48 -6.28 9.47 -11.57
CA GLN A 48 -6.22 10.08 -12.90
C GLN A 48 -5.98 9.05 -14.02
N GLY A 49 -6.69 7.93 -13.94
CA GLY A 49 -6.64 6.83 -14.91
C GLY A 49 -5.35 6.01 -14.86
N ARG A 50 -4.53 6.14 -13.81
CA ARG A 50 -3.25 5.43 -13.67
C ARG A 50 -3.18 4.69 -12.35
N ALA A 51 -2.65 3.46 -12.41
CA ALA A 51 -2.35 2.69 -11.21
C ALA A 51 -1.08 3.24 -10.55
N HIS A 52 -1.13 3.42 -9.23
CA HIS A 52 -0.01 3.82 -8.39
C HIS A 52 0.11 2.83 -7.25
N ALA A 53 1.35 2.46 -6.90
CA ALA A 53 1.63 1.52 -5.83
C ALA A 53 2.48 2.17 -4.74
N TYR A 54 2.15 1.87 -3.48
CA TYR A 54 2.83 2.42 -2.32
C TYR A 54 3.03 1.34 -1.26
N LEU A 55 4.01 1.54 -0.37
CA LEU A 55 4.01 0.84 0.90
C LEU A 55 2.83 1.33 1.72
N ASN A 56 2.13 0.42 2.39
CA ASN A 56 1.06 0.77 3.31
C ASN A 56 1.66 1.25 4.64
N ARG A 57 2.23 2.45 4.62
CA ARG A 57 2.96 3.04 5.74
C ARG A 57 2.72 4.53 5.79
N CYS A 58 2.25 5.02 6.93
CA CYS A 58 2.25 6.45 7.20
C CYS A 58 3.68 6.99 7.26
N ALA A 59 3.96 8.07 6.52
CA ALA A 59 5.27 8.72 6.54
C ALA A 59 5.56 9.46 7.85
N HIS A 60 4.53 9.73 8.67
CA HIS A 60 4.62 10.46 9.93
C HIS A 60 4.96 9.54 11.12
N VAL A 61 4.21 8.45 11.29
CA VAL A 61 4.29 7.53 12.44
C VAL A 61 4.21 6.06 11.98
N PRO A 62 4.73 5.09 12.77
CA PRO A 62 4.88 3.70 12.31
C PRO A 62 3.56 2.90 12.38
N LEU A 63 2.63 3.22 11.49
CA LEU A 63 1.33 2.54 11.31
C LEU A 63 0.97 2.38 9.83
N GLU A 64 0.03 1.49 9.55
CA GLU A 64 -0.57 1.34 8.22
C GLU A 64 -1.50 2.53 7.92
N LEU A 65 -1.56 2.94 6.66
CA LEU A 65 -2.26 4.14 6.24
C LEU A 65 -3.79 3.96 6.35
N ASP A 66 -4.29 2.74 6.12
CA ASP A 66 -5.70 2.38 6.21
C ASP A 66 -6.09 1.78 7.58
N TRP A 67 -7.35 2.01 7.97
CA TRP A 67 -7.99 1.31 9.09
C TRP A 67 -9.14 0.44 8.57
N LEU A 68 -9.93 0.99 7.65
CA LEU A 68 -10.85 0.22 6.82
C LEU A 68 -10.08 -0.28 5.60
N GLU A 69 -10.11 -1.59 5.36
CA GLU A 69 -9.30 -2.22 4.32
C GLU A 69 -9.45 -1.55 2.95
N GLY A 70 -8.33 -1.06 2.40
CA GLY A 70 -8.31 -0.44 1.08
C GLY A 70 -8.80 1.02 1.03
N ALA A 71 -9.30 1.57 2.13
CA ALA A 71 -9.74 2.97 2.20
C ALA A 71 -8.55 3.88 2.49
N PHE A 72 -7.88 4.34 1.42
CA PHE A 72 -6.71 5.22 1.49
C PHE A 72 -7.00 6.67 1.13
N PHE A 73 -7.96 6.92 0.23
CA PHE A 73 -8.32 8.27 -0.14
C PHE A 73 -9.19 8.95 0.93
N ASP A 74 -9.13 10.27 0.96
CA ASP A 74 -10.17 11.09 1.58
C ASP A 74 -11.52 10.92 0.88
N ASP A 75 -12.56 11.52 1.45
CA ASP A 75 -13.92 11.47 0.90
C ASP A 75 -14.04 12.13 -0.50
N THR A 76 -13.08 12.98 -0.87
CA THR A 76 -13.01 13.58 -2.20
C THR A 76 -12.33 12.70 -3.25
N GLY A 77 -11.64 11.62 -2.84
CA GLY A 77 -10.89 10.77 -3.77
C GLY A 77 -9.61 11.40 -4.31
N GLN A 78 -9.12 12.49 -3.72
CA GLN A 78 -8.00 13.28 -4.26
C GLN A 78 -6.70 13.13 -3.47
N TYR A 79 -6.79 12.85 -2.17
CA TYR A 79 -5.63 12.78 -1.30
C TYR A 79 -5.55 11.44 -0.61
N LEU A 80 -4.36 10.84 -0.58
CA LEU A 80 -4.10 9.72 0.32
C LEU A 80 -3.91 10.26 1.72
N VAL A 81 -4.71 9.79 2.66
CA VAL A 81 -4.79 10.34 4.02
C VAL A 81 -4.58 9.23 5.03
N CYS A 82 -3.78 9.52 6.06
CA CYS A 82 -3.63 8.59 7.18
C CYS A 82 -4.94 8.52 7.97
N ALA A 83 -5.50 7.31 8.10
CA ALA A 83 -6.75 7.09 8.83
C ALA A 83 -6.69 7.47 10.32
N THR A 84 -5.48 7.72 10.88
CA THR A 84 -5.31 8.06 12.29
C THR A 84 -5.46 9.55 12.58
N HIS A 85 -4.95 10.44 11.73
CA HIS A 85 -4.83 11.86 12.06
C HIS A 85 -4.89 12.83 10.88
N GLY A 86 -5.23 12.35 9.68
CA GLY A 86 -5.10 13.18 8.49
C GLY A 86 -3.68 13.22 7.95
#